data_AF-A0A2E6GB19-F1
#
_entry.id   AF-A0A2E6GB19-F1
#
_cell.length_a   1.000
_cell.length_b   1.000
_cell.length_c   1.000
_cell.angle_alpha   90.00
_cell.angle_beta   90.00
_cell.angle_gamma   90.00
#
_symmetry.space_group_name_H-M   'P 1'
#
loop_
_entity.id
_entity.type
_entity.pdbx_description
1 polymer ?
#
loop_
_entity_poly.entity_id
_entity_poly.type
_entity_poly.pdbx_seq_one_letter_code
_entity_poly.pdbx_strand_id
1 'polypeptide(L)'
;MINRFKLKTIFNETQLKELIKDFNFRETVHSLEGSIQNAFSDYIINALSEMSGSTDENKRLYVEAVYYLQKGQKLLEGLPHPAGKMANRLSTMVSTLNKLSSDQQNISAERANRFIEKNLIRRLRHVWECNTEVLFFDFSSEQRFTSREYLVRCLNAAGKQYPEITWLSLVDHKSVDSLIRSIKR
;
A
#
# COMPACT_ATOMS: atom_id res chain seq x y z
N MET A 1 20.38 14.56 -12.61
CA MET A 1 19.55 13.58 -13.34
C MET A 1 18.59 12.98 -12.33
N ILE A 2 17.29 13.29 -12.41
CA ILE A 2 16.30 12.76 -11.43
C ILE A 2 16.11 11.28 -11.78
N ASN A 3 16.52 10.38 -10.89
CA ASN A 3 16.18 8.95 -10.98
C ASN A 3 14.65 8.85 -10.90
N ARG A 4 13.98 8.75 -12.04
CA ARG A 4 12.54 8.45 -12.07
C ARG A 4 12.39 7.01 -11.61
N PHE A 5 11.70 6.83 -10.50
CA PHE A 5 11.32 5.50 -10.04
C PHE A 5 10.58 4.78 -11.17
N LYS A 6 11.16 3.68 -11.66
CA LYS A 6 10.56 2.84 -12.70
C LYS A 6 9.90 1.66 -12.02
N LEU A 7 8.59 1.54 -12.20
CA LEU A 7 7.84 0.41 -11.67
C LEU A 7 8.26 -0.89 -12.38
N LYS A 8 8.33 -1.97 -11.61
CA LYS A 8 8.48 -3.34 -12.09
C LYS A 8 7.25 -3.70 -12.92
N THR A 9 7.45 -4.49 -13.97
CA THR A 9 6.36 -5.04 -14.77
C THR A 9 5.59 -6.05 -13.93
N ILE A 10 4.27 -5.88 -13.83
CA ILE A 10 3.41 -6.72 -12.97
C ILE A 10 3.23 -8.11 -13.55
N PHE A 11 3.07 -8.18 -14.88
CA PHE A 11 2.92 -9.42 -15.63
C PHE A 11 4.02 -9.53 -16.68
N ASN A 12 4.43 -10.77 -16.96
CA ASN A 12 5.19 -11.05 -18.17
C ASN A 12 4.26 -11.23 -19.38
N GLU A 13 4.83 -11.24 -20.58
CA GLU A 13 4.07 -11.34 -21.84
C GLU A 13 3.17 -12.59 -21.89
N THR A 14 3.66 -13.74 -21.41
CA THR A 14 2.90 -14.99 -21.39
C THR A 14 1.68 -14.88 -20.48
N GLN A 15 1.85 -14.33 -19.28
CA GLN A 15 0.76 -14.12 -18.33
C GLN A 15 -0.27 -13.12 -18.86
N LEU A 16 0.14 -12.10 -19.60
CA LEU A 16 -0.79 -11.17 -20.25
C LEU A 16 -1.60 -11.85 -21.35
N LYS A 17 -0.97 -12.72 -22.16
CA LYS A 17 -1.68 -13.54 -23.16
C LYS A 17 -2.70 -14.46 -22.51
N GLU A 18 -2.35 -15.07 -21.37
CA GLU A 18 -3.27 -15.89 -20.59
C GLU A 18 -4.44 -15.07 -20.04
N LEU A 19 -4.18 -13.87 -19.48
CA LEU A 19 -5.24 -12.96 -19.01
C LEU A 19 -6.21 -12.58 -20.14
N ILE A 20 -5.68 -12.18 -21.30
CA ILE A 20 -6.50 -11.81 -22.45
C ILE A 20 -7.42 -12.96 -22.85
N LYS A 21 -6.86 -14.18 -22.91
CA LYS A 21 -7.62 -15.38 -23.26
C LYS A 21 -8.65 -15.76 -22.21
N ASP A 22 -8.28 -15.76 -20.93
CA ASP A 22 -9.15 -16.21 -19.84
C ASP A 22 -10.34 -15.26 -19.63
N PHE A 23 -10.11 -13.95 -19.77
CA PHE A 23 -11.15 -12.94 -19.56
C PHE A 23 -11.76 -12.37 -20.85
N ASN A 24 -11.38 -12.92 -22.01
CA ASN A 24 -11.80 -12.46 -23.33
C ASN A 24 -11.61 -10.94 -23.53
N PHE A 25 -10.44 -10.43 -23.13
CA PHE A 25 -10.13 -9.01 -23.32
C PHE A 25 -9.92 -8.66 -24.79
N ARG A 26 -10.37 -7.48 -25.18
CA ARG A 26 -10.27 -6.97 -26.56
C ARG A 26 -8.92 -6.33 -26.88
N GLU A 27 -8.15 -5.92 -25.88
CA GLU A 27 -6.86 -5.23 -26.08
C GLU A 27 -5.70 -6.17 -26.48
N THR A 28 -4.67 -5.55 -27.06
CA THR A 28 -3.38 -6.20 -27.28
C THR A 28 -2.60 -6.34 -25.97
N VAL A 29 -1.62 -7.25 -25.94
CA VAL A 29 -0.74 -7.47 -24.79
C VAL A 29 -0.10 -6.17 -24.29
N HIS A 30 0.40 -5.33 -25.20
CA HIS A 30 1.09 -4.09 -24.83
C HIS A 30 0.13 -3.03 -24.26
N SER A 31 -1.07 -2.92 -24.83
CA SER A 31 -2.09 -1.99 -24.32
C SER A 31 -2.54 -2.39 -22.92
N LEU A 32 -2.82 -3.69 -22.73
CA LEU A 32 -3.24 -4.22 -21.43
C LEU A 32 -2.16 -4.04 -20.36
N GLU A 33 -0.90 -4.30 -20.72
CA GLU A 33 0.25 -4.06 -19.83
C GLU A 33 0.27 -2.60 -19.37
N GLY A 34 0.19 -1.65 -20.31
CA GLY A 34 0.18 -0.22 -20.00
C GLY A 34 -1.00 0.18 -19.10
N SER A 35 -2.20 -0.32 -19.40
CA SER A 35 -3.42 -0.06 -18.62
C SER A 35 -3.31 -0.58 -17.19
N ILE A 36 -2.83 -1.82 -17.00
CA ILE A 36 -2.62 -2.41 -15.67
C ILE A 36 -1.49 -1.68 -14.93
N GLN A 37 -0.38 -1.38 -15.60
CA GLN A 37 0.75 -0.68 -14.99
C GLN A 37 0.34 0.72 -14.50
N ASN A 38 -0.46 1.43 -15.28
CA ASN A 38 -1.03 2.72 -14.91
C ASN A 38 -2.02 2.58 -13.73
N ALA A 39 -2.82 1.51 -13.69
CA ALA A 39 -3.74 1.27 -12.58
C ALA A 39 -3.01 1.13 -11.24
N PHE A 40 -1.86 0.45 -11.23
CA PHE A 40 -1.06 0.19 -10.03
C PHE A 40 -0.06 1.29 -9.67
N SER A 41 0.27 2.19 -10.60
CA SER A 41 1.35 3.17 -10.41
C SER A 41 1.20 4.00 -9.14
N ASP A 42 0.04 4.64 -8.96
CA ASP A 42 -0.23 5.50 -7.80
C ASP A 42 -0.29 4.69 -6.50
N TYR A 43 -0.85 3.48 -6.56
CA TYR A 43 -0.92 2.59 -5.40
C TYR A 43 0.47 2.20 -4.91
N ILE A 44 1.34 1.70 -5.81
CA ILE A 44 2.67 1.22 -5.45
C ILE A 44 3.53 2.39 -4.92
N ILE A 45 3.48 3.56 -5.56
CA ILE A 45 4.24 4.72 -5.12
C ILE A 45 3.81 5.12 -3.70
N ASN A 46 2.52 5.20 -3.43
CA ASN A 46 2.01 5.56 -2.10
C ASN A 46 2.36 4.50 -1.05
N ALA A 47 2.13 3.22 -1.35
CA ALA A 47 2.43 2.11 -0.44
C ALA A 47 3.92 2.07 -0.07
N LEU A 48 4.82 2.21 -1.05
CA LEU A 48 6.26 2.24 -0.79
C LEU A 48 6.70 3.51 -0.03
N SER A 49 6.05 4.65 -0.29
CA SER A 49 6.34 5.90 0.41
C SER A 49 5.93 5.82 1.89
N GLU A 50 4.76 5.25 2.18
CA GLU A 50 4.30 5.02 3.55
C GLU A 50 5.22 4.04 4.30
N MET A 51 5.62 2.96 3.64
CA MET A 51 6.57 2.00 4.21
C MET A 51 7.95 2.59 4.50
N SER A 52 8.41 3.54 3.68
CA SER A 52 9.70 4.23 3.90
C SER A 52 9.71 5.10 5.17
N GLY A 53 8.53 5.49 5.68
CA GLY A 53 8.38 6.23 6.93
C GLY A 53 8.31 5.34 8.18
N SER A 54 7.97 4.05 8.03
CA SER A 54 7.62 3.16 9.15
C SER A 54 8.41 1.84 9.18
N THR A 55 9.70 1.85 8.85
CA THR A 55 10.53 0.64 8.95
C THR A 55 10.79 0.27 10.41
N ASP A 56 10.91 -1.02 10.72
CA ASP A 56 11.33 -1.52 12.05
C ASP A 56 12.68 -0.94 12.47
N GLU A 57 13.54 -0.60 11.50
CA GLU A 57 14.80 0.09 11.72
C GLU A 57 14.59 1.51 12.26
N ASN A 58 13.65 2.28 11.71
CA ASN A 58 13.27 3.60 12.24
C ASN A 58 12.68 3.48 13.65
N LYS A 59 11.83 2.47 13.90
CA LYS A 59 11.31 2.22 15.25
C LYS A 59 12.43 1.91 16.24
N ARG A 60 13.38 1.06 15.85
CA ARG A 60 14.57 0.75 16.66
C ARG A 60 15.39 2.00 16.96
N LEU A 61 15.62 2.86 15.96
CA LEU A 61 16.30 4.14 16.12
C LEU A 61 15.54 5.08 17.05
N TYR A 62 14.20 5.12 16.98
CA TYR A 62 13.38 5.90 17.91
C TYR A 62 13.46 5.39 19.35
N VAL A 63 13.41 4.07 19.55
CA VAL A 63 13.57 3.44 20.88
C VAL A 63 14.95 3.76 21.47
N GLU A 64 16.00 3.63 20.65
CA GLU A 64 17.37 3.96 21.07
C GLU A 64 17.53 5.46 21.39
N ALA A 65 16.97 6.34 20.55
CA ALA A 65 16.97 7.77 20.82
C ALA A 65 16.21 8.12 22.11
N VAL A 66 15.04 7.50 22.36
CA VAL A 66 14.28 7.67 23.61
C VAL A 66 15.14 7.31 24.81
N TYR A 67 15.84 6.19 24.78
CA TYR A 67 16.72 5.76 25.87
C TYR A 67 17.81 6.80 26.19
N TYR A 68 18.52 7.30 25.17
CA TYR A 68 19.56 8.32 25.38
C TYR A 68 18.99 9.66 25.84
N LEU A 69 17.85 10.09 25.32
CA LEU A 69 17.20 11.34 25.72
C LEU A 69 16.71 11.28 27.17
N GLN A 70 16.16 10.14 27.61
CA GLN A 70 15.77 9.93 29.01
C GLN A 70 16.98 9.95 29.95
N LYS A 71 18.11 9.34 29.53
CA LYS A 71 19.37 9.42 30.29
C LYS A 71 19.86 10.86 30.40
N GLY A 72 19.83 11.62 29.30
CA GLY A 72 20.17 13.04 29.28
C GLY A 72 19.23 13.90 30.13
N GLN A 73 17.93 13.63 30.10
CA GLN A 73 16.93 14.31 30.93
C GLN A 73 17.27 14.15 32.42
N LYS A 74 17.46 12.91 32.89
CA LYS A 74 17.76 12.63 34.31
C LYS A 74 19.03 13.33 34.81
N LEU A 75 20.04 13.49 33.95
CA LEU A 75 21.27 14.21 34.30
C LEU A 75 21.07 15.72 34.46
N LEU A 76 20.06 16.28 33.78
CA LEU A 76 19.79 17.71 33.75
C LEU A 76 18.63 18.12 34.68
N GLU A 77 17.88 17.16 35.16
CA GLU A 77 16.74 17.34 36.05
C GLU A 77 17.20 17.92 37.41
N GLY A 78 16.51 18.96 37.88
CA GLY A 78 16.86 19.67 39.12
C GLY A 78 18.02 20.67 39.01
N LEU A 79 18.71 20.76 37.86
CA LEU A 79 19.75 21.76 37.65
C LEU A 79 19.17 23.16 37.35
N PRO A 80 19.87 24.25 37.73
CA PRO A 80 19.44 25.60 37.42
C PRO A 80 19.44 25.89 35.91
N HIS A 81 18.81 27.00 35.51
CA HIS A 81 18.79 27.43 34.12
C HIS A 81 20.23 27.66 33.61
N PRO A 82 20.60 27.18 32.40
CA PRO A 82 19.74 26.63 31.33
C PRO A 82 19.53 25.11 31.34
N ALA A 83 20.22 24.37 32.21
CA ALA A 83 20.23 22.91 32.21
C ALA A 83 18.85 22.30 32.51
N GLY A 84 18.16 22.77 33.56
CA GLY A 84 16.80 22.30 33.88
C GLY A 84 15.77 22.58 32.77
N LYS A 85 15.93 23.68 32.02
CA LYS A 85 15.07 23.98 30.85
C LYS A 85 15.31 22.98 29.71
N MET A 86 16.54 22.50 29.55
CA MET A 86 16.87 21.47 28.57
C MET A 86 16.26 20.12 28.97
N ALA A 87 16.21 19.77 30.25
CA ALA A 87 15.50 18.56 30.72
C ALA A 87 14.03 18.54 30.27
N ASN A 88 13.31 19.66 30.36
CA ASN A 88 11.91 19.77 29.90
C ASN A 88 11.79 19.60 28.37
N ARG A 89 12.76 20.13 27.60
CA ARG A 89 12.79 19.94 26.13
C ARG A 89 13.03 18.49 25.76
N LEU A 90 13.98 17.83 26.44
CA LEU A 90 14.25 16.40 26.23
C LEU A 90 13.02 15.54 26.58
N SER A 91 12.32 15.85 27.67
CA SER A 91 11.06 15.19 28.05
C SER A 91 9.99 15.30 26.96
N THR A 92 9.85 16.50 26.36
CA THR A 92 8.92 16.72 25.25
C THR A 92 9.31 15.91 24.01
N MET A 93 10.60 15.86 23.68
CA MET A 93 11.12 15.05 22.57
C MET A 93 10.89 13.55 22.78
N VAL A 94 11.08 13.06 24.01
CA VAL A 94 10.78 11.66 24.39
C VAL A 94 9.30 11.35 24.19
N SER A 95 8.39 12.25 24.59
CA SER A 95 6.95 12.07 24.38
C SER A 95 6.59 11.93 22.91
N THR A 96 7.18 12.78 22.04
CA THR A 96 6.95 12.72 20.59
C THR A 96 7.50 11.43 19.99
N LEU A 97 8.73 11.03 20.33
CA LEU A 97 9.32 9.80 19.82
C LEU A 97 8.55 8.54 20.29
N ASN A 98 8.02 8.53 21.52
CA ASN A 98 7.17 7.45 22.00
C ASN A 98 5.84 7.34 21.23
N LYS A 99 5.27 8.46 20.77
CA LYS A 99 4.10 8.45 19.89
C LYS A 99 4.42 7.93 18.49
N LEU A 100 5.64 8.16 18.02
CA LEU A 100 6.11 7.68 16.71
C LEU A 100 6.54 6.21 16.75
N SER A 101 7.02 5.71 17.91
CA SER A 101 7.45 4.33 18.09
C SER A 101 6.34 3.38 18.54
N SER A 102 5.30 3.88 19.22
CA SER A 102 4.14 3.08 19.58
C SER A 102 3.27 2.81 18.35
N ASP A 103 2.89 1.55 18.16
CA ASP A 103 1.94 1.09 17.13
C ASP A 103 0.50 1.60 17.36
N GLN A 104 0.31 2.79 17.93
CA GLN A 104 -0.91 3.57 17.70
C GLN A 104 -0.91 4.02 16.24
N GLN A 105 -1.03 3.04 15.34
CA GLN A 105 -1.45 3.21 13.97
C GLN A 105 -2.70 4.06 14.01
N ASN A 106 -2.55 5.31 13.58
CA ASN A 106 -3.64 6.25 13.52
C ASN A 106 -4.78 5.58 12.75
N ILE A 107 -6.01 5.61 13.28
CA ILE A 107 -7.24 5.25 12.55
C ILE A 107 -7.30 5.99 11.20
N SER A 108 -6.66 7.16 11.09
CA SER A 108 -6.50 7.90 9.83
C SER A 108 -5.59 7.19 8.81
N ALA A 109 -4.54 6.49 9.23
CA ALA A 109 -3.66 5.71 8.35
C ALA A 109 -4.38 4.47 7.81
N GLU A 110 -5.09 3.70 8.65
CA GLU A 110 -5.93 2.60 8.15
C GLU A 110 -7.03 3.08 7.18
N ARG A 111 -7.62 4.24 7.45
CA ARG A 111 -8.63 4.84 6.57
C ARG A 111 -8.04 5.35 5.26
N ALA A 112 -6.82 5.89 5.29
CA ALA A 112 -6.07 6.31 4.11
C ALA A 112 -5.69 5.08 3.25
N ASN A 113 -5.18 4.02 3.87
CA ASN A 113 -4.86 2.76 3.20
C ASN A 113 -6.08 2.18 2.50
N ARG A 114 -7.22 2.07 3.20
CA ARG A 114 -8.49 1.65 2.60
C ARG A 114 -8.95 2.55 1.45
N PHE A 115 -8.66 3.85 1.48
CA PHE A 115 -8.99 4.74 0.38
C PHE A 115 -8.12 4.46 -0.85
N ILE A 116 -6.81 4.28 -0.66
CA ILE A 116 -5.85 3.99 -1.73
C ILE A 116 -6.15 2.61 -2.33
N GLU A 117 -6.43 1.59 -1.52
CA GLU A 117 -6.87 0.25 -1.95
C GLU A 117 -8.16 0.32 -2.79
N LYS A 118 -9.18 1.05 -2.34
CA LYS A 118 -10.42 1.24 -3.11
C LYS A 118 -10.16 1.90 -4.46
N ASN A 119 -9.27 2.89 -4.51
CA ASN A 119 -8.93 3.56 -5.77
C ASN A 119 -8.21 2.62 -6.73
N LEU A 120 -7.33 1.74 -6.23
CA LEU A 120 -6.75 0.69 -7.05
C LEU A 120 -7.84 -0.20 -7.68
N ILE A 121 -8.80 -0.67 -6.88
CA ILE A 121 -9.90 -1.50 -7.40
C ILE A 121 -10.76 -0.73 -8.41
N ARG A 122 -11.02 0.56 -8.20
CA ARG A 122 -11.73 1.40 -9.19
C ARG A 122 -10.98 1.49 -10.52
N ARG A 123 -9.66 1.63 -10.47
CA ARG A 123 -8.83 1.67 -11.69
C ARG A 123 -8.81 0.32 -12.40
N LEU A 124 -8.66 -0.78 -11.66
CA LEU A 124 -8.74 -2.12 -12.25
C LEU A 124 -10.13 -2.44 -12.82
N ARG A 125 -11.19 -1.97 -12.16
CA ARG A 125 -12.55 -2.01 -12.72
C ARG A 125 -12.64 -1.27 -14.05
N HIS A 126 -12.05 -0.08 -14.14
CA HIS A 126 -12.05 0.66 -15.40
C HIS A 126 -11.31 -0.10 -16.50
N VAL A 127 -10.15 -0.71 -16.20
CA VAL A 127 -9.44 -1.58 -17.15
C VAL A 127 -10.36 -2.71 -17.61
N TRP A 128 -11.04 -3.40 -16.69
CA TRP A 128 -12.01 -4.45 -17.02
C TRP A 128 -13.13 -3.95 -17.96
N GLU A 129 -13.80 -2.86 -17.61
CA GLU A 129 -14.95 -2.33 -18.36
C GLU A 129 -14.56 -1.80 -19.75
N CYS A 130 -13.33 -1.33 -19.93
CA CYS A 130 -12.82 -0.96 -21.26
C CYS A 130 -12.50 -2.19 -22.13
N ASN A 131 -12.24 -3.34 -21.51
CA ASN A 131 -11.69 -4.52 -22.17
C ASN A 131 -12.67 -5.66 -22.37
N THR A 132 -13.82 -5.64 -21.68
CA THR A 132 -14.82 -6.70 -21.69
C THR A 132 -16.21 -6.17 -22.03
N GLU A 133 -17.06 -7.05 -22.56
CA GLU A 133 -18.49 -6.77 -22.71
C GLU A 133 -19.28 -7.03 -21.43
N VAL A 134 -18.71 -7.81 -20.51
CA VAL A 134 -19.37 -8.20 -19.26
C VAL A 134 -19.19 -7.09 -18.23
N LEU A 135 -20.30 -6.65 -17.64
CA LEU A 135 -20.26 -5.64 -16.59
C LEU A 135 -19.47 -6.16 -15.37
N PHE A 136 -18.67 -5.29 -14.77
CA PHE A 136 -17.80 -5.67 -13.65
C PHE A 136 -18.54 -6.27 -12.44
N PHE A 137 -19.81 -5.89 -12.23
CA PHE A 137 -20.64 -6.41 -11.13
C PHE A 137 -21.62 -7.50 -11.57
N ASP A 138 -21.55 -7.98 -12.81
CA ASP A 138 -22.36 -9.08 -13.31
C ASP A 138 -21.73 -10.42 -12.91
N PHE A 139 -22.06 -10.84 -11.69
CA PHE A 139 -21.65 -12.15 -11.15
C PHE A 139 -22.54 -13.31 -11.63
N SER A 140 -23.57 -13.02 -12.44
CA SER A 140 -24.48 -14.00 -13.02
C SER A 140 -24.05 -14.47 -14.42
N SER A 141 -23.06 -13.81 -15.02
CA SER A 141 -22.49 -14.20 -16.31
C SER A 141 -21.98 -15.65 -16.29
N GLU A 142 -22.31 -16.43 -17.33
CA GLU A 142 -21.84 -17.81 -17.53
C GLU A 142 -20.35 -17.90 -17.91
N GLN A 143 -19.61 -16.79 -17.84
CA GLN A 143 -18.18 -16.80 -18.08
C GLN A 143 -17.44 -17.67 -17.06
N ARG A 144 -16.47 -18.44 -17.56
CA ARG A 144 -15.60 -19.31 -16.75
C ARG A 144 -14.85 -18.54 -15.66
N PHE A 145 -14.51 -17.28 -15.90
CA PHE A 145 -13.80 -16.42 -14.97
C PHE A 145 -14.54 -15.11 -14.76
N THR A 146 -14.55 -14.63 -13.52
CA THR A 146 -15.30 -13.43 -13.10
C THR A 146 -14.38 -12.25 -12.86
N SER A 147 -14.94 -11.04 -12.78
CA SER A 147 -14.20 -9.83 -12.36
C SER A 147 -13.48 -10.01 -11.01
N ARG A 148 -14.04 -10.83 -10.11
CA ARG A 148 -13.41 -11.21 -8.83
C ARG A 148 -12.11 -11.98 -9.05
N GLU A 149 -12.12 -12.96 -9.94
CA GLU A 149 -10.92 -13.75 -10.28
C GLU A 149 -9.86 -12.87 -10.94
N TYR A 150 -10.28 -11.97 -11.83
CA TYR A 150 -9.39 -10.98 -12.45
C TYR A 150 -8.66 -10.13 -11.40
N LEU A 151 -9.41 -9.54 -10.45
CA LEU A 151 -8.81 -8.74 -9.38
C LEU A 151 -7.80 -9.53 -8.54
N VAL A 152 -8.15 -10.76 -8.13
CA VAL A 152 -7.26 -11.62 -7.34
C VAL A 152 -5.95 -11.88 -8.10
N ARG A 153 -6.03 -12.19 -9.40
CA ARG A 153 -4.84 -12.43 -10.23
C ARG A 153 -3.99 -11.17 -10.37
N CYS A 154 -4.59 -10.01 -10.60
CA CYS A 154 -3.88 -8.73 -10.64
C CYS A 154 -3.16 -8.40 -9.34
N LEU A 155 -3.86 -8.51 -8.20
CA LEU A 155 -3.30 -8.18 -6.90
C LEU A 155 -2.18 -9.15 -6.50
N ASN A 156 -2.38 -10.45 -6.70
CA ASN A 156 -1.36 -11.46 -6.41
C ASN A 156 -0.15 -11.36 -7.33
N ALA A 157 -0.33 -11.03 -8.62
CA ALA A 157 0.79 -10.78 -9.52
C ALA A 157 1.61 -9.57 -9.05
N ALA A 158 0.95 -8.49 -8.65
CA ALA A 158 1.63 -7.32 -8.09
C ALA A 158 2.34 -7.67 -6.77
N GLY A 159 1.72 -8.45 -5.89
CA GLY A 159 2.34 -8.92 -4.64
C GLY A 159 3.57 -9.79 -4.84
N LYS A 160 3.67 -10.54 -5.95
CA LYS A 160 4.89 -11.27 -6.32
C LYS A 160 6.03 -10.35 -6.73
N GLN A 161 5.73 -9.23 -7.39
CA GLN A 161 6.73 -8.25 -7.82
C GLN A 161 7.14 -7.29 -6.70
N TYR A 162 6.23 -7.04 -5.76
CA TYR A 162 6.41 -6.14 -4.62
C TYR A 162 6.09 -6.89 -3.32
N PRO A 163 6.88 -7.91 -2.94
CA PRO A 163 6.66 -8.69 -1.72
C PRO A 163 6.71 -7.84 -0.45
N GLU A 164 7.38 -6.68 -0.51
CA GLU A 164 7.41 -5.69 0.56
C GLU A 164 6.00 -5.14 0.89
N ILE A 165 5.12 -5.02 -0.10
CA ILE A 165 3.72 -4.61 0.12
C ILE A 165 2.91 -5.83 0.53
N THR A 166 2.98 -6.18 1.82
CA THR A 166 2.38 -7.39 2.41
C THR A 166 0.89 -7.55 2.15
N TRP A 167 0.14 -6.44 2.03
CA TRP A 167 -1.27 -6.50 1.67
C TRP A 167 -1.51 -7.17 0.32
N LEU A 168 -0.69 -6.88 -0.70
CA LEU A 168 -0.86 -7.44 -2.06
C LEU A 168 -0.60 -8.96 -2.11
N SER A 169 0.30 -9.48 -1.27
CA SER A 169 0.66 -10.90 -1.25
C SER A 169 -0.30 -11.76 -0.43
N LEU A 170 -1.13 -11.15 0.42
CA LEU A 170 -2.11 -11.81 1.29
C LEU A 170 -3.55 -11.68 0.77
N VAL A 171 -3.76 -11.07 -0.40
CA VAL A 171 -5.10 -10.88 -0.94
C VAL A 171 -5.77 -12.21 -1.23
N ASP A 172 -6.86 -12.46 -0.52
CA ASP A 172 -7.76 -13.57 -0.78
C ASP A 172 -9.08 -13.11 -1.41
N HIS A 173 -9.87 -14.09 -1.84
CA HIS A 173 -11.18 -13.87 -2.42
C HIS A 173 -12.15 -13.11 -1.49
N LYS A 174 -12.04 -13.27 -0.16
CA LYS A 174 -12.89 -12.56 0.81
C LYS A 174 -12.53 -11.08 0.91
N SER A 175 -11.24 -10.77 0.90
CA SER A 175 -10.71 -9.41 0.92
C SER A 175 -11.15 -8.65 -0.34
N VAL A 176 -11.05 -9.30 -1.50
CA VAL A 176 -11.54 -8.75 -2.76
C VAL A 176 -13.05 -8.49 -2.72
N ASP A 177 -13.86 -9.42 -2.21
CA ASP A 177 -15.31 -9.21 -2.10
C ASP A 177 -15.66 -8.00 -1.24
N SER A 178 -14.94 -7.82 -0.12
CA SER A 178 -15.11 -6.67 0.76
C SER A 178 -14.84 -5.37 0.00
N LEU A 179 -13.74 -5.32 -0.76
CA LEU A 179 -13.37 -4.15 -1.56
C LEU A 179 -14.37 -3.87 -2.68
N ILE A 180 -14.80 -4.89 -3.43
CA ILE A 180 -15.84 -4.79 -4.47
C ILE A 180 -17.12 -4.20 -3.87
N ARG A 181 -17.61 -4.75 -2.75
CA ARG A 181 -18.80 -4.22 -2.06
C ARG A 181 -18.62 -2.77 -1.63
N SER A 182 -17.40 -2.40 -1.25
CA SER A 182 -17.06 -1.06 -0.76
C SER A 182 -16.95 0.02 -1.85
N ILE A 183 -16.83 -0.38 -3.12
CA ILE A 183 -16.82 0.52 -4.29
C ILE A 183 -18.13 0.47 -5.10
N LYS A 184 -19.01 -0.51 -4.81
CA LYS A 184 -20.35 -0.62 -5.39
C LYS A 184 -21.34 0.39 -4.77
N ARG A 185 -21.06 0.83 -3.54
CA ARG A 185 -21.78 1.91 -2.85
C ARG A 185 -21.20 3.26 -3.24
#